data_AF-A0A3M8G1E5-F1
#
_entry.id   AF-A0A3M8G1E5-F1
#
_cell.length_a   1.000
_cell.length_b   1.000
_cell.length_c   1.000
_cell.angle_alpha   90.00
_cell.angle_beta   90.00
_cell.angle_gamma   90.00
#
_symmetry.space_group_name_H-M   'P 1'
#
loop_
_entity.id
_entity.type
_entity.pdbx_description
1 polymer ?
#
loop_
_entity_poly.entity_id
_entity_poly.type
_entity_poly.pdbx_seq_one_letter_code
_entity_poly.pdbx_strand_id
1 'polypeptide(L)'
;MKQLSLYVFALLLLASCGGSKKAIENKAQKQEVTQQTQTTEPVKEVVEEQVERKEKVEKVKEFSNTNTETVKPLTEAKKPVEAFNHSSYHQLLQTHVSKEGNVDYDAIKNKRIVLTEYISSLGENLPEDTWSKEDKLAYWINAYNALTIDLILRHYPLNSIKDIKDPWKQRFWQLGDKWYNLDEIEHQILRKMDEPRIHFAIVCASFSCPKLQNEAFTAGNLEDQLTNATEEFLSDTSRNEISEDNLKLSKIFKWFAKDFKTNGTLIDFLNQYSDIEISAKAKRSFKDYSWDLND
;
A
#
# COMPACT_ATOMS: atom_id res chain seq x y z
N MET A 1 58.17 -32.21 15.79
CA MET A 1 58.21 -31.78 17.21
C MET A 1 56.77 -31.71 17.70
N LYS A 2 56.42 -32.60 18.64
CA LYS A 2 55.11 -32.68 19.32
C LYS A 2 55.16 -31.87 20.61
N GLN A 3 53.96 -31.67 21.17
CA GLN A 3 53.58 -31.28 22.54
C GLN A 3 53.17 -29.80 22.67
N LEU A 4 52.17 -29.39 23.44
CA LEU A 4 50.96 -29.98 24.07
C LEU A 4 50.35 -28.80 24.87
N SER A 5 49.02 -28.65 24.84
CA SER A 5 48.10 -28.02 25.81
C SER A 5 48.51 -26.80 26.66
N LEU A 6 47.61 -25.81 26.75
CA LEU A 6 46.89 -25.56 28.02
C LEU A 6 45.63 -24.68 27.82
N TYR A 7 44.47 -25.28 28.08
CA TYR A 7 43.23 -24.59 28.43
C TYR A 7 43.30 -24.17 29.90
N VAL A 8 42.85 -22.96 30.23
CA VAL A 8 42.44 -22.61 31.60
C VAL A 8 41.07 -21.96 31.58
N PHE A 9 40.13 -22.72 32.12
CA PHE A 9 38.78 -22.35 32.52
C PHE A 9 38.87 -21.64 33.89
N ALA A 10 38.17 -20.53 34.07
CA ALA A 10 37.86 -20.00 35.41
C ALA A 10 36.45 -19.37 35.40
N LEU A 11 35.48 -20.20 35.76
CA LEU A 11 34.21 -19.79 36.34
C LEU A 11 34.46 -19.35 37.78
N LEU A 12 33.82 -18.27 38.24
CA LEU A 12 33.32 -18.17 39.61
C LEU A 12 32.17 -17.15 39.68
N LEU A 13 31.02 -17.71 40.06
CA LEU A 13 29.76 -17.06 40.44
C LEU A 13 29.89 -16.44 41.84
N LEU A 14 29.07 -15.42 42.15
CA LEU A 14 27.93 -15.52 43.09
C LEU A 14 27.40 -14.14 43.55
N ALA A 15 26.07 -13.98 43.35
CA ALA A 15 25.06 -13.42 44.25
C ALA A 15 25.13 -11.91 44.63
N SER A 16 24.06 -11.17 44.91
CA SER A 16 22.77 -11.54 45.49
C SER A 16 21.79 -10.35 45.46
N CYS A 17 20.50 -10.67 45.27
CA CYS A 17 19.29 -10.08 45.87
C CYS A 17 18.96 -8.56 45.74
N GLY A 18 17.78 -8.33 45.16
CA GLY A 18 16.99 -7.11 45.32
C GLY A 18 15.60 -7.25 44.67
N GLY A 19 14.75 -8.11 45.23
CA GLY A 19 13.36 -8.29 44.78
C GLY A 19 12.32 -7.69 45.74
N SER A 20 11.17 -7.35 45.17
CA SER A 20 9.85 -7.02 45.75
C SER A 20 9.62 -5.59 46.27
N LYS A 21 8.65 -4.87 45.67
CA LYS A 21 7.22 -4.99 46.04
C LYS A 21 6.31 -4.26 45.05
N LYS A 22 5.16 -4.91 44.80
CA LYS A 22 3.97 -4.43 44.11
C LYS A 22 3.43 -3.13 44.71
N ALA A 23 2.87 -2.26 43.87
CA ALA A 23 1.75 -1.40 44.22
C ALA A 23 0.64 -1.62 43.19
N ILE A 24 -0.50 -2.08 43.71
CA ILE A 24 -1.78 -2.18 43.04
C ILE A 24 -2.44 -0.82 43.18
N GLU A 25 -2.83 -0.18 42.08
CA GLU A 25 -3.88 0.84 42.13
C GLU A 25 -4.98 0.48 41.13
N ASN A 26 -6.08 0.00 41.71
CA ASN A 26 -7.41 -0.06 41.12
C ASN A 26 -7.87 1.37 40.80
N LYS A 27 -8.26 1.62 39.55
CA LYS A 27 -9.30 2.61 39.26
C LYS A 27 -10.42 1.98 38.45
N ALA A 28 -11.51 1.79 39.19
CA ALA A 28 -12.88 1.47 38.84
C ALA A 28 -13.29 1.72 37.38
N GLN A 29 -13.72 0.65 36.72
CA GLN A 29 -14.76 0.70 35.71
C GLN A 29 -16.09 1.04 36.39
N LYS A 30 -16.79 2.03 35.85
CA LYS A 30 -18.22 2.25 36.12
C LYS A 30 -18.98 1.69 34.93
N GLN A 31 -19.52 0.49 35.10
CA GLN A 31 -20.63 -0.01 34.29
C GLN A 31 -21.92 0.55 34.88
N GLU A 32 -22.71 1.27 34.08
CA GLU A 32 -24.13 1.48 34.36
C GLU A 32 -24.91 0.37 33.67
N VAL A 33 -25.49 -0.50 34.49
CA VAL A 33 -26.58 -1.41 34.14
C VAL A 33 -27.86 -0.70 34.55
N THR A 34 -28.77 -0.45 33.60
CA THR A 34 -30.18 -0.22 33.92
C THR A 34 -31.02 -1.29 33.23
N GLN A 35 -31.88 -1.88 34.04
CA GLN A 35 -32.65 -3.09 33.80
C GLN A 35 -33.75 -2.93 32.75
N GLN A 36 -34.05 -4.07 32.13
CA GLN A 36 -35.20 -4.35 31.29
C GLN A 36 -36.52 -4.28 32.08
N THR A 37 -37.59 -3.86 31.41
CA THR A 37 -38.95 -4.30 31.73
C THR A 37 -39.61 -4.79 30.45
N GLN A 38 -39.92 -6.10 30.42
CA GLN A 38 -40.80 -6.74 29.46
C GLN A 38 -42.26 -6.42 29.81
N THR A 39 -43.07 -6.16 28.80
CA THR A 39 -44.52 -6.35 28.87
C THR A 39 -45.00 -7.01 27.57
N THR A 40 -45.99 -7.86 27.77
CA THR A 40 -46.44 -8.98 26.95
C THR A 40 -47.31 -8.59 25.75
N GLU A 41 -47.20 -9.44 24.72
CA GLU A 41 -48.06 -9.73 23.57
C GLU A 41 -49.59 -9.71 23.81
N PRO A 42 -50.45 -9.56 22.76
CA PRO A 42 -50.77 -10.71 21.90
C PRO A 42 -50.96 -10.47 20.39
N VAL A 43 -50.73 -11.60 19.70
CA VAL A 43 -50.91 -11.97 18.28
C VAL A 43 -52.36 -11.95 17.79
N LYS A 44 -52.56 -11.57 16.52
CA LYS A 44 -53.47 -12.09 15.47
C LYS A 44 -53.27 -11.14 14.26
N GLU A 45 -53.09 -11.54 13.01
CA GLU A 45 -53.81 -12.51 12.20
C GLU A 45 -53.00 -12.69 10.89
N VAL A 46 -52.77 -13.92 10.43
CA VAL A 46 -52.21 -14.22 9.10
C VAL A 46 -53.30 -14.95 8.33
N VAL A 47 -53.72 -14.39 7.21
CA VAL A 47 -54.56 -15.06 6.22
C VAL A 47 -53.74 -15.23 4.94
N GLU A 48 -53.70 -16.47 4.49
CA GLU A 48 -53.16 -16.94 3.21
C GLU A 48 -53.89 -16.31 2.03
N GLU A 49 -53.17 -16.02 0.93
CA GLU A 49 -53.65 -16.51 -0.37
C GLU A 49 -52.48 -16.71 -1.35
N GLN A 50 -52.38 -17.95 -1.82
CA GLN A 50 -51.57 -18.40 -2.94
C GLN A 50 -52.37 -18.15 -4.23
N VAL A 51 -51.77 -17.58 -5.30
CA VAL A 51 -52.10 -18.02 -6.66
C VAL A 51 -50.88 -17.97 -7.58
N GLU A 52 -50.72 -19.09 -8.24
CA GLU A 52 -49.67 -19.57 -9.12
C GLU A 52 -49.81 -19.05 -10.57
N ARG A 53 -48.65 -18.72 -11.14
CA ARG A 53 -48.17 -18.78 -12.54
C ARG A 53 -49.17 -19.21 -13.64
N LYS A 54 -49.26 -18.39 -14.70
CA LYS A 54 -49.52 -18.85 -16.08
C LYS A 54 -48.58 -18.18 -17.07
N GLU A 55 -47.76 -19.00 -17.71
CA GLU A 55 -47.00 -18.69 -18.92
C GLU A 55 -47.97 -18.51 -20.10
N LYS A 56 -47.70 -17.51 -20.95
CA LYS A 56 -48.19 -17.47 -22.34
C LYS A 56 -47.06 -17.09 -23.26
N VAL A 57 -46.69 -18.08 -24.07
CA VAL A 57 -45.89 -17.95 -25.30
C VAL A 57 -46.79 -17.35 -26.37
N GLU A 58 -46.37 -16.26 -27.01
CA GLU A 58 -46.94 -15.84 -28.29
C GLU A 58 -45.85 -15.31 -29.23
N LYS A 59 -45.90 -15.82 -30.47
CA LYS A 59 -44.95 -15.58 -31.56
C LYS A 59 -45.20 -14.24 -32.25
N VAL A 60 -44.10 -13.54 -32.52
CA VAL A 60 -43.74 -12.81 -33.74
C VAL A 60 -44.80 -11.94 -34.41
N LYS A 61 -44.58 -10.62 -34.36
CA LYS A 61 -44.88 -9.72 -35.48
C LYS A 61 -43.65 -8.88 -35.80
N GLU A 62 -43.23 -8.95 -37.05
CA GLU A 62 -42.27 -8.06 -37.69
C GLU A 62 -42.64 -6.60 -37.45
N PHE A 63 -41.67 -5.82 -36.96
CA PHE A 63 -41.62 -4.39 -37.17
C PHE A 63 -40.26 -4.07 -37.77
N SER A 64 -40.28 -3.83 -39.08
CA SER A 64 -39.20 -3.17 -39.81
C SER A 64 -39.11 -1.72 -39.33
N ASN A 65 -38.07 -1.39 -38.56
CA ASN A 65 -37.64 -0.01 -38.38
C ASN A 65 -36.17 0.08 -38.78
N THR A 66 -35.96 0.57 -39.99
CA THR A 66 -34.68 1.06 -40.49
C THR A 66 -34.35 2.38 -39.79
N ASN A 67 -33.62 2.30 -38.69
CA ASN A 67 -32.80 3.40 -38.21
C ASN A 67 -31.33 2.99 -38.41
N THR A 68 -30.79 3.37 -39.57
CA THR A 68 -29.34 3.45 -39.78
C THR A 68 -28.81 4.59 -38.93
N GLU A 69 -28.66 4.34 -37.63
CA GLU A 69 -27.64 5.03 -36.85
C GLU A 69 -26.31 4.43 -37.25
N THR A 70 -25.46 5.27 -37.84
CA THR A 70 -24.05 5.00 -38.05
C THR A 70 -23.40 4.75 -36.70
N VAL A 71 -23.40 3.50 -36.24
CA VAL A 71 -22.56 3.04 -35.14
C VAL A 71 -21.13 3.10 -35.62
N LYS A 72 -20.48 4.22 -35.33
CA LYS A 72 -19.03 4.36 -35.40
C LYS A 72 -18.47 3.31 -34.43
N PRO A 73 -17.61 2.38 -34.86
CA PRO A 73 -17.00 1.44 -33.92
C PRO A 73 -16.17 2.25 -32.93
N LEU A 74 -16.64 2.35 -31.70
CA LEU A 74 -15.78 2.62 -30.56
C LEU A 74 -14.91 1.37 -30.43
N THR A 75 -13.78 1.39 -31.13
CA THR A 75 -12.68 0.48 -30.82
C THR A 75 -12.26 0.80 -29.39
N GLU A 76 -12.77 0.04 -28.42
CA GLU A 76 -12.08 -0.10 -27.14
C GLU A 76 -10.66 -0.53 -27.48
N ALA A 77 -9.69 0.36 -27.25
CA ALA A 77 -8.29 0.03 -27.39
C ALA A 77 -8.03 -1.15 -26.44
N LYS A 78 -7.77 -2.33 -27.01
CA LYS A 78 -7.44 -3.52 -26.24
C LYS A 78 -6.24 -3.16 -25.36
N LYS A 79 -6.44 -3.09 -24.04
CA LYS A 79 -5.37 -2.77 -23.10
C LYS A 79 -4.18 -3.69 -23.40
N PRO A 80 -2.95 -3.17 -23.41
CA PRO A 80 -1.76 -3.96 -23.71
C PRO A 80 -1.70 -5.16 -22.76
N VAL A 81 -1.28 -6.30 -23.28
CA VAL A 81 -1.07 -7.50 -22.47
C VAL A 81 0.11 -7.24 -21.54
N GLU A 82 -0.14 -7.28 -20.23
CA GLU A 82 0.89 -7.09 -19.21
C GLU A 82 1.91 -8.24 -19.24
N ALA A 83 3.20 -7.91 -19.06
CA ALA A 83 4.26 -8.90 -19.03
C ALA A 83 4.24 -9.78 -17.76
N PHE A 84 3.62 -9.29 -16.67
CA PHE A 84 3.45 -10.01 -15.42
C PHE A 84 2.06 -9.77 -14.84
N ASN A 85 1.46 -10.82 -14.27
CA ASN A 85 0.10 -10.77 -13.74
C ASN A 85 0.08 -10.38 -12.26
N HIS A 86 -0.41 -9.18 -11.96
CA HIS A 86 -0.54 -8.65 -10.60
C HIS A 86 -1.90 -8.92 -9.91
N SER A 87 -2.80 -9.71 -10.52
CA SER A 87 -4.19 -9.86 -10.06
C SER A 87 -4.35 -10.38 -8.63
N SER A 88 -3.50 -11.32 -8.17
CA SER A 88 -3.58 -11.84 -6.80
C SER A 88 -3.23 -10.76 -5.77
N TYR A 89 -2.22 -9.94 -6.07
CA TYR A 89 -1.85 -8.80 -5.22
C TYR A 89 -2.90 -7.70 -5.27
N HIS A 90 -3.45 -7.42 -6.46
CA HIS A 90 -4.54 -6.47 -6.63
C HIS A 90 -5.76 -6.83 -5.76
N GLN A 91 -6.16 -8.11 -5.74
CA GLN A 91 -7.27 -8.58 -4.90
C GLN A 91 -6.95 -8.47 -3.40
N LEU A 92 -5.71 -8.77 -3.01
CA LEU A 92 -5.25 -8.59 -1.62
C LEU A 92 -5.37 -7.12 -1.21
N LEU A 93 -4.90 -6.19 -2.04
CA LEU A 93 -4.97 -4.75 -1.78
C LEU A 93 -6.41 -4.27 -1.68
N GLN A 94 -7.28 -4.61 -2.63
CA GLN A 94 -8.69 -4.21 -2.61
C GLN A 94 -9.44 -4.70 -1.36
N THR A 95 -9.03 -5.84 -0.82
CA THR A 95 -9.68 -6.44 0.36
C THR A 95 -9.17 -5.83 1.67
N HIS A 96 -7.89 -5.46 1.74
CA HIS A 96 -7.20 -5.17 3.00
C HIS A 96 -6.57 -3.78 3.09
N VAL A 97 -6.73 -2.93 2.07
CA VAL A 97 -6.24 -1.55 2.07
C VAL A 97 -7.41 -0.60 1.86
N SER A 98 -7.61 0.33 2.80
CA SER A 98 -8.68 1.32 2.71
C SER A 98 -8.43 2.34 1.58
N LYS A 99 -9.43 3.16 1.27
CA LYS A 99 -9.27 4.23 0.25
C LYS A 99 -8.24 5.29 0.66
N GLU A 100 -8.05 5.46 1.97
CA GLU A 100 -7.07 6.33 2.62
C GLU A 100 -5.68 5.67 2.69
N GLY A 101 -5.56 4.38 2.33
CA GLY A 101 -4.32 3.60 2.30
C GLY A 101 -3.89 3.02 3.65
N ASN A 102 -4.81 2.92 4.62
CA ASN A 102 -4.58 2.18 5.86
C ASN A 102 -4.64 0.68 5.56
N VAL A 103 -3.73 -0.09 6.16
CA VAL A 103 -3.51 -1.51 5.87
C VAL A 103 -3.98 -2.35 7.05
N ASP A 104 -4.92 -3.27 6.81
CA ASP A 104 -5.37 -4.24 7.80
C ASP A 104 -4.34 -5.39 7.93
N TYR A 105 -3.23 -5.10 8.62
CA TYR A 105 -2.14 -6.07 8.81
C TYR A 105 -2.61 -7.32 9.57
N ASP A 106 -3.56 -7.19 10.50
CA ASP A 106 -4.11 -8.33 11.23
C ASP A 106 -4.87 -9.29 10.30
N ALA A 107 -5.70 -8.77 9.40
CA ALA A 107 -6.40 -9.61 8.42
C ALA A 107 -5.43 -10.25 7.41
N ILE A 108 -4.43 -9.51 6.93
CA ILE A 108 -3.41 -10.07 6.01
C ILE A 108 -2.59 -11.15 6.73
N LYS A 109 -2.23 -10.96 8.01
CA LYS A 109 -1.49 -11.95 8.80
C LYS A 109 -2.22 -13.30 8.85
N ASN A 110 -3.54 -13.28 8.98
CA ASN A 110 -4.38 -14.49 8.98
C ASN A 110 -4.47 -15.19 7.62
N LYS A 111 -4.16 -14.48 6.52
CA LYS A 111 -4.16 -15.00 5.14
C LYS A 111 -2.82 -14.78 4.43
N ARG A 112 -1.72 -14.84 5.19
CA ARG A 112 -0.38 -14.48 4.70
C ARG A 112 0.07 -15.29 3.48
N ILE A 113 -0.49 -16.49 3.30
CA ILE A 113 -0.20 -17.36 2.16
C ILE A 113 -0.37 -16.65 0.81
N VAL A 114 -1.42 -15.83 0.65
CA VAL A 114 -1.70 -15.10 -0.60
C VAL A 114 -0.57 -14.12 -0.93
N LEU A 115 -0.08 -13.39 0.07
CA LEU A 115 1.05 -12.47 -0.10
C LEU A 115 2.34 -13.23 -0.42
N THR A 116 2.61 -14.35 0.27
CA THR A 116 3.84 -15.12 0.05
C THR A 116 3.86 -15.82 -1.31
N GLU A 117 2.72 -16.29 -1.81
CA GLU A 117 2.60 -16.86 -3.15
C GLU A 117 2.85 -15.80 -4.23
N TYR A 118 2.31 -14.60 -4.05
CA TYR A 118 2.62 -13.47 -4.92
C TYR A 118 4.11 -13.09 -4.90
N ILE A 119 4.75 -13.07 -3.73
CA ILE A 119 6.20 -12.82 -3.64
C ILE A 119 7.00 -13.93 -4.30
N SER A 120 6.56 -15.20 -4.19
CA SER A 120 7.20 -16.32 -4.91
C SER A 120 7.08 -16.14 -6.42
N SER A 121 5.90 -15.77 -6.93
CA SER A 121 5.70 -15.58 -8.37
C SER A 121 6.52 -14.42 -8.91
N LEU A 122 6.71 -13.34 -8.15
CA LEU A 122 7.68 -12.29 -8.49
C LEU A 122 9.07 -12.90 -8.68
N GLY A 123 9.52 -13.72 -7.72
CA GLY A 123 10.86 -14.32 -7.77
C GLY A 123 11.07 -15.32 -8.91
N GLU A 124 10.01 -15.94 -9.41
CA GLU A 124 10.03 -16.84 -10.56
C GLU A 124 9.99 -16.12 -11.91
N ASN A 125 9.55 -14.85 -11.95
CA ASN A 125 9.28 -14.11 -13.17
C ASN A 125 9.86 -12.69 -13.10
N LEU A 126 11.20 -12.58 -13.08
CA LEU A 126 11.85 -11.27 -13.05
C LEU A 126 11.67 -10.51 -14.37
N PRO A 127 11.71 -9.16 -14.33
CA PRO A 127 11.63 -8.37 -15.55
C PRO A 127 12.77 -8.67 -16.51
N GLU A 128 12.43 -8.95 -17.76
CA GLU A 128 13.39 -9.20 -18.83
C GLU A 128 13.77 -7.91 -19.55
N ASP A 129 14.88 -7.91 -20.29
CA ASP A 129 15.30 -6.77 -21.10
C ASP A 129 14.25 -6.37 -22.15
N THR A 130 13.48 -7.36 -22.63
CA THR A 130 12.40 -7.22 -23.62
C THR A 130 11.15 -6.53 -23.08
N TRP A 131 10.97 -6.45 -21.75
CA TRP A 131 9.82 -5.79 -21.14
C TRP A 131 9.87 -4.28 -21.36
N SER A 132 8.68 -3.69 -21.52
CA SER A 132 8.53 -2.23 -21.60
C SER A 132 9.01 -1.55 -20.32
N LYS A 133 9.22 -0.22 -20.37
CA LYS A 133 9.55 0.55 -19.17
C LYS A 133 8.42 0.46 -18.15
N GLU A 134 7.19 0.47 -18.63
CA GLU A 134 5.96 0.46 -17.86
C GLU A 134 5.77 -0.88 -17.14
N ASP A 135 6.02 -2.00 -17.82
CA ASP A 135 6.01 -3.33 -17.19
C ASP A 135 7.07 -3.43 -16.08
N LYS A 136 8.29 -2.93 -16.34
CA LYS A 136 9.37 -2.92 -15.34
C LYS A 136 9.01 -2.06 -14.12
N LEU A 137 8.44 -0.87 -14.34
CA LEU A 137 8.02 0.03 -13.26
C LEU A 137 6.90 -0.60 -12.43
N ALA A 138 5.83 -1.08 -13.08
CA ALA A 138 4.72 -1.73 -12.40
C ALA A 138 5.20 -2.91 -11.54
N TYR A 139 6.05 -3.77 -12.11
CA TYR A 139 6.64 -4.89 -11.39
C TYR A 139 7.39 -4.44 -10.13
N TRP A 140 8.35 -3.51 -10.26
CA TRP A 140 9.22 -3.14 -9.14
C TRP A 140 8.51 -2.30 -8.08
N ILE A 141 7.54 -1.47 -8.46
CA ILE A 141 6.68 -0.74 -7.51
C ILE A 141 5.87 -1.74 -6.68
N ASN A 142 5.18 -2.67 -7.34
CA ASN A 142 4.38 -3.67 -6.64
C ASN A 142 5.24 -4.62 -5.80
N ALA A 143 6.43 -4.98 -6.29
CA ALA A 143 7.40 -5.76 -5.50
C ALA A 143 7.76 -5.01 -4.23
N TYR A 144 8.24 -3.77 -4.32
CA TYR A 144 8.60 -2.97 -3.14
C TYR A 144 7.46 -2.92 -2.12
N ASN A 145 6.23 -2.61 -2.56
CA ASN A 145 5.07 -2.52 -1.67
C ASN A 145 4.71 -3.85 -1.01
N ALA A 146 4.71 -4.96 -1.77
CA ALA A 146 4.44 -6.28 -1.21
C ALA A 146 5.52 -6.72 -0.20
N LEU A 147 6.79 -6.43 -0.50
CA LEU A 147 7.91 -6.72 0.41
C LEU A 147 7.82 -5.86 1.69
N THR A 148 7.42 -4.59 1.59
CA THR A 148 7.17 -3.74 2.75
C THR A 148 6.06 -4.32 3.64
N ILE A 149 4.93 -4.75 3.07
CA ILE A 149 3.86 -5.40 3.84
C ILE A 149 4.39 -6.67 4.53
N ASP A 150 5.12 -7.52 3.80
CA ASP A 150 5.69 -8.74 4.39
C ASP A 150 6.70 -8.43 5.50
N LEU A 151 7.47 -7.35 5.38
CA LEU A 151 8.37 -6.88 6.44
C LEU A 151 7.60 -6.52 7.70
N ILE A 152 6.53 -5.74 7.59
CA ILE A 152 5.69 -5.39 8.74
C ILE A 152 5.11 -6.66 9.37
N LEU A 153 4.54 -7.57 8.57
CA LEU A 153 3.95 -8.82 9.07
C LEU A 153 4.93 -9.74 9.81
N ARG A 154 6.22 -9.72 9.45
CA ARG A 154 7.28 -10.47 10.18
C ARG A 154 7.51 -9.96 11.59
N HIS A 155 7.19 -8.70 11.84
CA HIS A 155 7.45 -8.02 13.11
C HIS A 155 6.16 -7.60 13.84
N TYR A 156 4.99 -7.78 13.23
CA TYR A 156 3.70 -7.29 13.74
C TYR A 156 3.22 -8.09 14.97
N PRO A 157 2.75 -7.43 16.05
CA PRO A 157 2.44 -5.99 16.15
C PRO A 157 3.65 -5.10 16.46
N LEU A 158 3.67 -3.89 15.90
CA LEU A 158 4.68 -2.85 16.10
C LEU A 158 4.05 -1.47 15.86
N ASN A 159 4.61 -0.40 16.43
CA ASN A 159 4.04 0.95 16.29
C ASN A 159 4.65 1.73 15.11
N SER A 160 5.87 1.37 14.71
CA SER A 160 6.56 2.02 13.60
C SER A 160 7.50 1.04 12.89
N ILE A 161 7.59 1.12 11.55
CA ILE A 161 8.64 0.41 10.79
C ILE A 161 10.05 0.70 11.33
N LYS A 162 10.24 1.86 11.99
CA LYS A 162 11.51 2.26 12.63
C LYS A 162 11.86 1.46 13.88
N ASP A 163 10.91 0.72 14.45
CA ASP A 163 11.14 -0.21 15.56
C ASP A 163 11.89 -1.47 15.10
N ILE A 164 11.85 -1.75 13.80
CA ILE A 164 12.63 -2.82 13.16
C ILE A 164 14.05 -2.31 12.96
N LYS A 165 15.05 -3.10 13.36
CA LYS A 165 16.46 -2.77 13.13
C LYS A 165 16.76 -2.76 11.63
N ASP A 166 17.31 -1.65 11.12
CA ASP A 166 17.73 -1.50 9.71
C ASP A 166 16.67 -2.01 8.70
N PRO A 167 15.42 -1.52 8.74
CA PRO A 167 14.28 -2.18 8.08
C PRO A 167 14.48 -2.31 6.57
N TRP A 168 14.99 -1.26 5.93
CA TRP A 168 15.22 -1.26 4.48
C TRP A 168 16.40 -2.14 4.02
N LYS A 169 17.28 -2.57 4.95
CA LYS A 169 18.46 -3.38 4.63
C LYS A 169 18.25 -4.88 4.86
N GLN A 170 17.10 -5.28 5.40
CA GLN A 170 16.76 -6.68 5.65
C GLN A 170 16.69 -7.47 4.33
N ARG A 171 17.44 -8.58 4.24
CA ARG A 171 17.49 -9.45 3.06
C ARG A 171 16.63 -10.71 3.26
N PHE A 172 15.32 -10.56 3.13
CA PHE A 172 14.36 -11.67 3.34
C PHE A 172 13.76 -12.26 2.07
N TRP A 173 13.98 -11.63 0.91
CA TRP A 173 13.24 -11.97 -0.30
C TRP A 173 14.19 -12.37 -1.41
N GLN A 174 14.10 -13.63 -1.81
CA GLN A 174 14.83 -14.14 -2.96
C GLN A 174 13.99 -13.92 -4.22
N LEU A 175 14.50 -13.10 -5.13
CA LEU A 175 13.94 -12.93 -6.47
C LEU A 175 14.97 -13.47 -7.47
N GLY A 176 14.65 -14.59 -8.11
CA GLY A 176 15.60 -15.36 -8.93
C GLY A 176 16.72 -15.89 -8.06
N ASP A 177 17.96 -15.68 -8.49
CA ASP A 177 19.15 -16.15 -7.76
C ASP A 177 19.65 -15.13 -6.71
N LYS A 178 19.03 -13.96 -6.61
CA LYS A 178 19.48 -12.87 -5.71
C LYS A 178 18.51 -12.66 -4.55
N TRP A 179 19.08 -12.50 -3.35
CA TRP A 179 18.37 -11.99 -2.19
C TRP A 179 18.34 -10.47 -2.23
N TYR A 180 17.15 -9.86 -2.28
CA TYR A 180 16.94 -8.41 -2.30
C TYR A 180 16.61 -7.85 -0.92
N ASN A 181 16.82 -6.55 -0.76
CA ASN A 181 16.23 -5.73 0.30
C ASN A 181 15.51 -4.51 -0.31
N LEU A 182 14.74 -3.79 0.49
CA LEU A 182 13.94 -2.64 0.02
C LEU A 182 14.84 -1.50 -0.49
N ASP A 183 15.96 -1.24 0.18
CA ASP A 183 16.93 -0.21 -0.21
C ASP A 183 17.47 -0.44 -1.63
N GLU A 184 17.80 -1.68 -1.98
CA GLU A 184 18.26 -2.04 -3.33
C GLU A 184 17.20 -1.80 -4.39
N ILE A 185 15.94 -2.21 -4.14
CA ILE A 185 14.85 -2.03 -5.10
C ILE A 185 14.60 -0.53 -5.33
N GLU A 186 14.56 0.28 -4.28
CA GLU A 186 14.34 1.72 -4.41
C GLU A 186 15.54 2.43 -5.06
N HIS A 187 16.73 2.28 -4.49
CA HIS A 187 17.88 3.11 -4.86
C HIS A 187 18.65 2.63 -6.08
N GLN A 188 18.69 1.32 -6.33
CA GLN A 188 19.50 0.74 -7.40
C GLN A 188 18.66 0.36 -8.62
N ILE A 189 17.34 0.22 -8.47
CA ILE A 189 16.45 -0.16 -9.57
C ILE A 189 15.49 1.00 -9.88
N LEU A 190 14.48 1.25 -9.04
CA LEU A 190 13.39 2.20 -9.35
C LEU A 190 13.91 3.61 -9.62
N ARG A 191 14.78 4.14 -8.74
CA ARG A 191 15.36 5.48 -8.91
C ARG A 191 16.27 5.62 -10.12
N LYS A 192 16.67 4.52 -10.77
CA LYS A 192 17.47 4.52 -12.01
C LYS A 192 16.60 4.50 -13.27
N MET A 193 15.28 4.42 -13.13
CA MET A 193 14.34 4.42 -14.24
C MET A 193 13.85 5.83 -14.62
N ASP A 194 14.42 6.87 -14.02
CA ASP A 194 14.12 8.29 -14.30
C ASP A 194 12.61 8.61 -14.24
N GLU A 195 11.93 8.06 -13.24
CA GLU A 195 10.52 8.30 -12.97
C GLU A 195 10.35 8.88 -11.56
N PRO A 196 10.23 10.21 -11.38
CA PRO A 196 10.15 10.83 -10.06
C PRO A 196 8.86 10.48 -9.30
N ARG A 197 7.78 10.09 -10.00
CA ARG A 197 6.49 9.76 -9.37
C ARG A 197 6.52 8.46 -8.57
N ILE A 198 7.57 7.64 -8.70
CA ILE A 198 7.73 6.44 -7.86
C ILE A 198 7.67 6.77 -6.36
N HIS A 199 8.10 7.97 -5.96
CA HIS A 199 8.10 8.43 -4.56
C HIS A 199 6.70 8.58 -3.97
N PHE A 200 5.66 8.54 -4.82
CA PHE A 200 4.25 8.55 -4.43
C PHE A 200 3.56 7.20 -4.67
N ALA A 201 4.27 6.26 -5.31
CA ALA A 201 3.78 4.92 -5.63
C ALA A 201 4.33 3.84 -4.71
N ILE A 202 5.48 4.07 -4.07
CA ILE A 202 6.08 3.14 -3.10
C ILE A 202 5.84 3.60 -1.66
N VAL A 203 5.50 2.66 -0.78
CA VAL A 203 5.13 2.93 0.62
C VAL A 203 6.20 2.46 1.60
N CYS A 204 6.55 3.28 2.59
CA CYS A 204 7.45 2.92 3.70
C CYS A 204 6.71 2.50 4.97
N ALA A 205 5.43 2.14 4.86
CA ALA A 205 4.52 1.76 5.95
C ALA A 205 4.49 2.78 7.10
N SER A 206 4.38 4.07 6.77
CA SER A 206 4.27 5.12 7.79
C SER A 206 3.15 6.12 7.48
N PHE A 207 2.62 6.74 8.52
CA PHE A 207 1.50 7.67 8.44
C PHE A 207 1.77 8.86 7.51
N SER A 208 2.98 9.44 7.53
CA SER A 208 3.34 10.56 6.64
C SER A 208 3.86 10.14 5.26
N CYS A 209 3.95 8.84 4.97
CA CYS A 209 4.25 8.32 3.64
C CYS A 209 3.08 8.59 2.67
N PRO A 210 3.29 8.66 1.36
CA PRO A 210 2.21 8.48 0.40
C PRO A 210 1.40 7.24 0.75
N LYS A 211 0.09 7.32 0.51
CA LYS A 211 -0.81 6.21 0.83
C LYS A 211 -0.48 5.00 -0.05
N LEU A 212 -0.61 3.80 0.50
CA LEU A 212 -0.60 2.60 -0.32
C LEU A 212 -1.88 2.60 -1.16
N GLN A 213 -1.74 2.54 -2.49
CA GLN A 213 -2.89 2.41 -3.38
C GLN A 213 -3.57 1.07 -3.15
N ASN A 214 -4.91 1.05 -3.13
CA ASN A 214 -5.69 -0.18 -2.92
C ASN A 214 -5.83 -1.02 -4.20
N GLU A 215 -5.00 -0.75 -5.20
CA GLU A 215 -4.90 -1.47 -6.46
C GLU A 215 -3.43 -1.67 -6.83
N ALA A 216 -3.11 -2.81 -7.44
CA ALA A 216 -1.77 -3.03 -7.97
C ALA A 216 -1.52 -2.14 -9.20
N PHE A 217 -0.27 -1.69 -9.36
CA PHE A 217 0.16 -0.99 -10.57
C PHE A 217 0.22 -1.96 -11.76
N THR A 218 -0.15 -1.49 -12.94
CA THR A 218 -0.18 -2.32 -14.16
C THR A 218 0.38 -1.52 -15.33
N ALA A 219 1.09 -2.16 -16.26
CA ALA A 219 1.72 -1.44 -17.38
C ALA A 219 0.69 -0.63 -18.19
N GLY A 220 -0.48 -1.20 -18.45
CA GLY A 220 -1.53 -0.57 -19.24
C GLY A 220 -2.22 0.63 -18.57
N ASN A 221 -2.07 0.81 -17.26
CA ASN A 221 -2.67 1.93 -16.52
C ASN A 221 -1.61 2.76 -15.76
N LEU A 222 -0.31 2.46 -15.94
CA LEU A 222 0.74 2.98 -15.08
C LEU A 222 0.78 4.51 -15.06
N GLU A 223 0.64 5.14 -16.23
CA GLU A 223 0.69 6.60 -16.34
C GLU A 223 -0.44 7.28 -15.55
N ASP A 224 -1.67 6.78 -15.69
CA ASP A 224 -2.82 7.30 -14.95
C ASP A 224 -2.66 7.02 -13.46
N GLN A 225 -2.21 5.82 -13.08
CA GLN A 225 -2.00 5.44 -11.67
C GLN A 225 -0.91 6.30 -11.00
N LEU A 226 0.21 6.56 -11.68
CA LEU A 226 1.28 7.41 -11.16
C LEU A 226 0.85 8.87 -11.06
N THR A 227 0.10 9.35 -12.05
CA THR A 227 -0.44 10.73 -12.05
C THR A 227 -1.41 10.92 -10.90
N ASN A 228 -2.40 10.03 -10.77
CA ASN A 228 -3.37 10.07 -9.68
C ASN A 228 -2.70 10.00 -8.31
N ALA A 229 -1.76 9.06 -8.10
CA ALA A 229 -1.04 8.96 -6.83
C ALA A 229 -0.25 10.24 -6.49
N THR A 230 0.27 10.92 -7.51
CA THR A 230 0.99 12.20 -7.35
C THR A 230 0.04 13.33 -6.97
N GLU A 231 -1.06 13.50 -7.69
CA GLU A 231 -2.07 14.53 -7.44
C GLU A 231 -2.73 14.35 -6.07
N GLU A 232 -3.09 13.12 -5.71
CA GLU A 232 -3.63 12.77 -4.39
C GLU A 232 -2.62 13.13 -3.28
N PHE A 233 -1.34 12.82 -3.46
CA PHE A 233 -0.32 13.15 -2.47
C PHE A 233 -0.16 14.67 -2.31
N LEU A 234 -0.12 15.41 -3.42
CA LEU A 234 0.07 16.86 -3.41
C LEU A 234 -1.13 17.61 -2.81
N SER A 235 -2.34 17.13 -3.07
CA SER A 235 -3.59 17.71 -2.55
C SER A 235 -3.85 17.37 -1.07
N ASP A 236 -3.14 16.39 -0.51
CA ASP A 236 -3.28 16.03 0.90
C ASP A 236 -2.72 17.11 1.83
N THR A 237 -3.64 17.86 2.44
CA THR A 237 -3.32 18.96 3.37
C THR A 237 -2.57 18.53 4.64
N SER A 238 -2.65 17.26 5.03
CA SER A 238 -1.89 16.72 6.15
C SER A 238 -0.40 16.57 5.80
N ARG A 239 -0.08 16.36 4.52
CA ARG A 239 1.28 16.12 4.01
C ARG A 239 1.88 17.34 3.30
N ASN A 240 1.05 18.21 2.73
CA ASN A 240 1.47 19.37 1.95
C ASN A 240 0.55 20.57 2.20
N GLU A 241 1.09 21.78 2.20
CA GLU A 241 0.33 23.03 2.08
C GLU A 241 0.94 23.78 0.89
N ILE A 242 0.15 23.96 -0.17
CA ILE A 242 0.60 24.54 -1.45
C ILE A 242 -0.20 25.82 -1.70
N SER A 243 0.51 26.91 -2.00
CA SER A 243 -0.02 28.19 -2.46
C SER A 243 0.96 28.80 -3.46
N GLU A 244 0.54 29.83 -4.20
CA GLU A 244 1.36 30.50 -5.21
C GLU A 244 2.77 30.85 -4.70
N ASP A 245 2.86 31.49 -3.52
CA ASP A 245 4.12 32.03 -3.00
C ASP A 245 4.72 31.25 -1.81
N ASN A 246 3.98 30.31 -1.21
CA ASN A 246 4.44 29.59 -0.02
C ASN A 246 4.12 28.10 -0.11
N LEU A 247 5.14 27.29 0.14
CA LEU A 247 5.09 25.84 0.15
C LEU A 247 5.53 25.32 1.52
N LYS A 248 4.75 24.42 2.09
CA LYS A 248 5.12 23.61 3.25
C LYS A 248 4.88 22.15 2.92
N LEU A 249 5.93 21.49 2.44
CA LEU A 249 5.83 20.19 1.78
C LEU A 249 6.25 19.03 2.67
N SER A 250 5.91 17.81 2.28
CA SER A 250 6.46 16.61 2.90
C SER A 250 8.00 16.55 2.81
N LYS A 251 8.64 15.91 3.80
CA LYS A 251 10.10 15.68 3.81
C LYS A 251 10.58 14.80 2.65
N ILE A 252 9.69 14.12 1.93
CA ILE A 252 10.03 13.38 0.69
C ILE A 252 10.70 14.28 -0.34
N PHE A 253 10.19 15.51 -0.54
CA PHE A 253 10.81 16.49 -1.44
C PHE A 253 12.19 16.97 -0.98
N LYS A 254 12.48 16.82 0.33
CA LYS A 254 13.81 17.10 0.89
C LYS A 254 14.76 15.91 0.70
N TRP A 255 14.33 14.71 1.04
CA TRP A 255 15.15 13.50 1.01
C TRP A 255 15.52 13.09 -0.42
N PHE A 256 14.58 13.24 -1.36
CA PHE A 256 14.74 12.86 -2.76
C PHE A 256 14.84 14.06 -3.70
N ALA A 257 15.32 15.20 -3.19
CA ALA A 257 15.37 16.47 -3.93
C ALA A 257 16.10 16.41 -5.29
N LYS A 258 16.98 15.43 -5.49
CA LYS A 258 17.68 15.22 -6.77
C LYS A 258 16.74 14.67 -7.85
N ASP A 259 15.83 13.77 -7.48
CA ASP A 259 15.01 13.01 -8.43
C ASP A 259 13.94 13.92 -9.06
N PHE A 260 13.44 14.91 -8.31
CA PHE A 260 12.52 15.94 -8.80
C PHE A 260 13.19 17.03 -9.65
N LYS A 261 14.50 16.94 -9.91
CA LYS A 261 15.26 17.95 -10.67
C LYS A 261 15.83 17.43 -11.98
N THR A 262 15.47 16.20 -12.37
CA THR A 262 16.00 15.57 -13.59
C THR A 262 15.50 16.28 -14.86
N ASN A 263 14.24 16.74 -14.87
CA ASN A 263 13.59 17.38 -16.02
C ASN A 263 13.07 18.79 -15.70
N GLY A 264 13.83 19.56 -14.91
CA GLY A 264 13.45 20.92 -14.52
C GLY A 264 13.70 21.21 -13.05
N THR A 265 12.99 22.18 -12.50
CA THR A 265 13.00 22.49 -11.08
C THR A 265 11.91 21.72 -10.34
N LEU A 266 12.00 21.68 -9.00
CA LEU A 266 10.91 21.16 -8.18
C LEU A 266 9.60 21.91 -8.44
N ILE A 267 9.65 23.22 -8.72
CA ILE A 267 8.43 24.00 -9.00
C ILE A 267 7.81 23.55 -10.33
N ASP A 268 8.63 23.30 -11.36
CA ASP A 268 8.15 22.78 -12.63
C ASP A 268 7.50 21.41 -12.48
N PHE A 269 8.03 20.56 -11.60
CA PHE A 269 7.41 19.28 -11.24
C PHE A 269 6.06 19.49 -10.54
N LEU A 270 6.00 20.33 -9.51
CA LEU A 270 4.77 20.56 -8.75
C LEU A 270 3.66 21.17 -9.62
N ASN A 271 3.99 22.11 -10.51
CA ASN A 271 3.04 22.75 -11.42
C ASN A 271 2.46 21.78 -12.48
N GLN A 272 3.06 20.61 -12.70
CA GLN A 272 2.47 19.59 -13.57
C GLN A 272 1.28 18.85 -12.94
N TYR A 273 1.21 18.85 -11.60
CA TYR A 273 0.27 18.01 -10.84
C TYR A 273 -0.48 18.80 -9.75
N SER A 274 -0.45 20.13 -9.81
CA SER A 274 -1.14 21.01 -8.86
C SER A 274 -2.12 21.90 -9.61
N ASP A 275 -3.31 22.07 -9.04
CA ASP A 275 -4.32 23.02 -9.53
C ASP A 275 -3.92 24.49 -9.30
N ILE A 276 -2.88 24.74 -8.51
CA ILE A 276 -2.38 26.07 -8.18
C ILE A 276 -1.11 26.32 -8.97
N GLU A 277 -1.06 27.42 -9.72
CA GLU A 277 0.18 27.87 -10.35
C GLU A 277 1.13 28.39 -9.26
N ILE A 278 2.23 27.65 -9.02
CA ILE A 278 3.23 27.97 -8.03
C ILE A 278 4.29 28.88 -8.65
N SER A 279 4.55 30.01 -7.99
CA SER A 279 5.59 30.95 -8.34
C SER A 279 6.97 30.29 -8.27
N ALA A 280 7.82 30.56 -9.27
CA ALA A 280 9.23 30.13 -9.26
C ALA A 280 10.02 30.66 -8.03
N LYS A 281 9.50 31.70 -7.35
CA LYS A 281 10.09 32.32 -6.16
C LYS A 281 9.45 31.84 -4.86
N ALA A 282 8.53 30.87 -4.91
CA ALA A 282 7.81 30.40 -3.74
C ALA A 282 8.75 29.97 -2.61
N LYS A 283 8.46 30.43 -1.40
CA LYS A 283 9.22 30.09 -0.19
C LYS A 283 8.91 28.65 0.19
N ARG A 284 9.96 27.88 0.53
CA ARG A 284 9.84 26.45 0.83
C ARG A 284 10.19 26.16 2.28
N SER A 285 9.31 25.40 2.92
CA SER A 285 9.52 24.77 4.22
C SER A 285 9.02 23.33 4.16
N PHE A 286 9.30 22.54 5.22
CA PHE A 286 8.90 21.14 5.27
C PHE A 286 8.06 20.85 6.52
N LYS A 287 7.00 20.05 6.36
CA LYS A 287 6.20 19.53 7.48
C LYS A 287 7.00 18.50 8.28
N ASP A 288 6.56 18.26 9.51
CA ASP A 288 7.04 17.11 10.26
C ASP A 288 6.56 15.79 9.66
N TYR A 289 7.21 14.70 10.03
CA TYR A 289 7.01 13.39 9.42
C TYR A 289 6.80 12.38 10.53
N SER A 290 5.58 11.85 10.62
CA SER A 290 5.25 10.76 11.52
C SER A 290 5.67 9.43 10.90
N TRP A 291 6.38 8.65 11.73
CA TRP A 291 6.78 7.28 11.44
C TRP A 291 5.81 6.25 12.03
N ASP A 292 4.71 6.69 12.63
CA ASP A 292 3.66 5.79 13.13
C ASP A 292 3.17 4.91 11.98
N LEU A 293 2.83 3.66 12.28
CA LEU A 293 2.37 2.69 11.30
C LEU A 293 1.08 3.18 10.61
N ASN A 294 0.88 2.74 9.37
CA ASN A 294 -0.30 3.07 8.57
C ASN A 294 -1.38 1.98 8.66
N ASP A 295 -1.83 1.67 9.87
CA ASP A 295 -2.85 0.65 10.17
C ASP A 295 -4.18 1.23 10.66
#